data_AF-A0A7S2WDT0-F1
#
_entry.id   AF-A0A7S2WDT0-F1
#
_cell.length_a   1.000
_cell.length_b   1.000
_cell.length_c   1.000
_cell.angle_alpha   90.00
_cell.angle_beta   90.00
_cell.angle_gamma   90.00
#
_symmetry.space_group_name_H-M   'P 1'
#
loop_
_entity.id
_entity.type
_entity.pdbx_description
1 polymer ?
#
loop_
_entity_poly.entity_id
_entity_poly.type
_entity_poly.pdbx_seq_one_letter_code
_entity_poly.pdbx_strand_id
1 'polypeptide(L)'
;NRLGLRRTIVFGSLLLMIGSAVKSGGIPWIIGTSLQKGQGDWRVYFGFFLVGLSQPLYQCTPALLSASWFPEKERTLATGVALNSNQLGIGCAFIFGSLLVRTSDDIPDYFGLLSFLATVTFVGC
;
A
#
# COMPACT_ATOMS: atom_id res chain seq x y z
N ASN A 1 -16.00 -18.85 3.76
CA ASN A 1 -16.71 -17.67 4.32
C ASN A 1 -16.34 -16.41 3.54
N ARG A 2 -17.04 -16.09 2.43
CA ARG A 2 -16.67 -14.98 1.52
C ARG A 2 -16.69 -13.58 2.17
N LEU A 3 -17.48 -13.42 3.25
CA LEU A 3 -17.63 -12.16 3.98
C LEU A 3 -16.39 -11.77 4.81
N GLY A 4 -15.55 -12.73 5.19
CA GLY A 4 -14.29 -12.44 5.91
C GLY A 4 -13.24 -11.81 5.01
N LEU A 5 -13.14 -12.26 3.76
CA LEU A 5 -12.14 -11.80 2.79
C LEU A 5 -12.30 -10.31 2.46
N ARG A 6 -13.54 -9.87 2.17
CA ARG A 6 -13.81 -8.45 1.89
C ARG A 6 -13.47 -7.54 3.07
N ARG A 7 -13.84 -7.96 4.30
CA ARG A 7 -13.52 -7.18 5.51
C ARG A 7 -12.02 -7.04 5.73
N THR A 8 -11.25 -8.11 5.49
CA THR A 8 -9.79 -8.08 5.61
C THR A 8 -9.15 -7.13 4.59
N ILE A 9 -9.61 -7.14 3.34
CA ILE A 9 -9.08 -6.26 2.29
C ILE A 9 -9.38 -4.80 2.61
N VAL A 10 -10.63 -4.47 2.98
CA VAL A 10 -11.03 -3.10 3.34
C VAL A 10 -10.28 -2.60 4.57
N PHE A 11 -10.06 -3.45 5.57
CA PHE A 11 -9.28 -3.09 6.74
C PHE A 11 -7.80 -2.87 6.39
N GLY A 12 -7.22 -3.71 5.52
CA GLY A 12 -5.86 -3.55 5.02
C GLY A 12 -5.67 -2.25 4.23
N SER A 13 -6.60 -1.91 3.34
CA SER A 13 -6.55 -0.67 2.55
C SER A 13 -6.78 0.58 3.39
N LEU A 14 -7.61 0.49 4.41
CA LEU A 14 -7.76 1.57 5.39
C LEU A 14 -6.45 1.83 6.13
N LEU A 15 -5.79 0.78 6.66
CA LEU A 15 -4.51 0.90 7.34
C LEU A 15 -3.41 1.44 6.42
N LEU A 16 -3.37 0.98 5.17
CA LEU A 16 -2.43 1.46 4.16
C LEU A 16 -2.63 2.95 3.87
N MET A 17 -3.88 3.39 3.71
CA MET A 17 -4.23 4.79 3.47
C MET A 17 -3.85 5.67 4.66
N ILE A 18 -4.26 5.30 5.88
CA ILE A 18 -3.95 6.05 7.10
C ILE A 18 -2.44 6.10 7.32
N GLY A 19 -1.74 4.97 7.20
CA GLY A 19 -0.29 4.91 7.36
C GLY A 19 0.46 5.76 6.34
N SER A 20 0.03 5.73 5.08
CA SER A 20 0.61 6.56 4.01
C SER A 20 0.37 8.05 4.27
N ALA A 21 -0.85 8.43 4.65
CA ALA A 21 -1.19 9.81 4.98
C ALA A 21 -0.43 10.32 6.21
N VAL A 22 -0.27 9.51 7.26
CA VAL A 22 0.48 9.92 8.45
C VAL A 22 1.97 10.10 8.12
N LYS A 23 2.54 9.19 7.31
CA LYS A 23 3.95 9.20 6.89
C LYS A 23 4.29 10.38 5.99
N SER A 24 3.42 10.76 5.06
CA SER A 24 3.66 11.85 4.11
C SER A 24 3.34 13.24 4.67
N GLY A 25 2.95 13.35 5.95
CA GLY A 25 2.56 14.63 6.53
C GLY A 25 1.15 15.05 6.14
N GLY A 26 0.26 14.11 5.82
CA GLY A 26 -1.13 14.36 5.49
C GLY A 26 -1.48 13.83 4.11
N ILE A 27 -2.48 14.43 3.50
CA ILE A 27 -2.88 14.11 2.13
C ILE A 27 -2.44 15.33 1.32
N PRO A 28 -1.31 15.30 0.60
CA PRO A 28 -0.72 16.52 0.03
C PRO A 28 -1.68 17.36 -0.83
N TRP A 29 -2.67 16.71 -1.47
CA TRP A 29 -3.74 17.33 -2.28
C TRP A 29 -4.87 17.98 -1.48
N ILE A 30 -5.10 17.60 -0.22
CA ILE A 30 -6.25 18.05 0.60
C ILE A 30 -5.78 18.80 1.86
N ILE A 31 -4.77 18.26 2.55
CA ILE A 31 -4.16 18.82 3.75
C ILE A 31 -2.65 18.71 3.57
N GLY A 32 -2.04 19.75 3.02
CA GLY A 32 -0.58 19.87 2.96
C GLY A 32 -0.05 20.29 4.33
N THR A 33 0.42 19.33 5.16
CA THR A 33 1.35 19.71 6.23
C THR A 33 2.76 19.46 5.72
N SER A 34 3.48 20.56 5.48
CA SER A 34 4.89 20.51 5.13
C SER A 34 5.65 19.75 6.21
N LEU A 35 6.24 18.62 5.83
CA LEU A 35 7.09 17.80 6.70
C LEU A 35 8.37 18.57 7.00
N GLN A 36 8.30 19.46 7.99
CA GLN A 36 9.44 20.26 8.40
C GLN A 36 10.43 19.36 9.16
N LYS A 37 11.65 19.27 8.62
CA LYS A 37 12.75 18.45 9.15
C LYS A 37 12.97 18.79 10.63
N GLY A 38 12.69 17.84 11.53
CA GLY A 38 12.92 17.98 12.98
C GLY A 38 11.70 18.05 13.89
N GLN A 39 10.45 18.12 13.38
CA GLN A 39 9.24 18.15 14.24
C GLN A 39 8.27 16.97 14.06
N GLY A 40 8.64 15.93 13.29
CA GLY A 40 7.70 14.89 12.87
C GLY A 40 8.21 13.45 12.80
N ASP A 41 9.41 13.15 13.30
CA ASP A 41 10.06 11.84 13.06
C ASP A 41 9.23 10.66 13.56
N TRP A 42 8.58 10.80 14.73
CA TRP A 42 7.69 9.76 15.28
C TRP A 42 6.52 9.42 14.35
N ARG A 43 6.00 10.41 13.59
CA ARG A 43 4.89 10.23 12.63
C ARG A 43 5.33 9.35 11.48
N VAL A 44 6.56 9.52 11.00
CA VAL A 44 7.12 8.70 9.91
C VAL A 44 7.25 7.25 10.36
N TYR A 45 7.81 7.00 11.54
CA TYR A 45 7.92 5.65 12.09
C TYR A 45 6.55 5.01 12.33
N PHE A 46 5.60 5.75 12.91
CA PHE A 46 4.24 5.27 13.14
C PHE A 46 3.49 5.01 11.83
N GLY A 47 3.66 5.88 10.82
CA GLY A 47 3.09 5.68 9.50
C GLY A 47 3.63 4.42 8.82
N PHE A 48 4.94 4.18 8.85
CA PHE A 48 5.53 2.94 8.36
C PHE A 48 5.07 1.71 9.14
N PHE A 49 4.86 1.83 10.45
CA PHE A 49 4.31 0.75 11.26
C PHE A 49 2.89 0.37 10.80
N LEU A 50 2.00 1.35 10.61
CA LEU A 50 0.64 1.11 10.10
C LEU A 50 0.62 0.52 8.69
N VAL A 51 1.48 1.03 7.80
CA VAL A 51 1.67 0.43 6.46
C VAL A 51 2.17 -1.01 6.58
N GLY A 52 3.12 -1.28 7.48
CA GLY A 52 3.63 -2.63 7.75
C GLY A 52 2.54 -3.58 8.23
N LEU A 53 1.62 -3.13 9.10
CA LEU A 53 0.49 -3.94 9.57
C LEU A 53 -0.48 -4.32 8.43
N SER A 54 -0.57 -3.53 7.36
CA SER A 54 -1.40 -3.87 6.19
C SER A 54 -0.82 -5.03 5.35
N GLN A 55 0.52 -5.18 5.34
CA GLN A 55 1.20 -6.13 4.45
C GLN A 55 0.83 -7.60 4.69
N PRO A 56 0.76 -8.12 5.94
CA PRO A 56 0.31 -9.49 6.19
C PRO A 56 -1.11 -9.77 5.67
N LEU A 57 -2.01 -8.79 5.76
CA LEU A 57 -3.39 -8.92 5.30
C LEU A 57 -3.44 -9.09 3.77
N TYR A 58 -2.59 -8.36 3.05
CA TYR A 58 -2.47 -8.50 1.59
C TYR A 58 -1.79 -9.81 1.18
N GLN A 59 -0.83 -10.32 1.94
CA GLN A 59 -0.16 -11.59 1.60
C GLN A 59 -1.11 -12.79 1.66
N CYS A 60 -2.09 -12.79 2.57
CA CYS A 60 -3.09 -13.86 2.64
C CYS A 60 -4.21 -13.71 1.60
N THR A 61 -4.38 -12.53 0.99
CA THR A 61 -5.49 -12.23 0.08
C THR A 61 -5.47 -13.04 -1.22
N PRO A 62 -4.34 -13.20 -1.95
CA PRO A 62 -4.27 -14.01 -3.18
C PRO A 62 -4.77 -15.44 -3.01
N ALA A 63 -4.30 -16.13 -1.96
CA ALA A 63 -4.68 -17.51 -1.69
C ALA A 63 -6.16 -17.64 -1.33
N LEU A 64 -6.68 -16.72 -0.50
CA LEU A 64 -8.09 -16.70 -0.11
C LEU A 64 -9.02 -16.36 -1.28
N LEU A 65 -8.63 -15.39 -2.12
CA LEU A 65 -9.39 -15.00 -3.29
C LEU A 65 -9.44 -16.14 -4.30
N SER A 66 -8.27 -16.72 -4.61
CA SER A 66 -8.12 -17.88 -5.49
C SER A 66 -8.98 -19.06 -5.01
N ALA A 67 -8.92 -19.39 -3.72
CA ALA A 67 -9.72 -20.46 -3.14
C ALA A 67 -11.24 -20.23 -3.27
N SER A 68 -11.68 -18.97 -3.23
CA SER A 68 -13.10 -18.63 -3.29
C SER A 68 -13.67 -18.54 -4.71
N TRP A 69 -12.86 -18.20 -5.71
CA TRP A 69 -13.33 -17.96 -7.08
C TRP A 69 -12.99 -19.11 -8.04
N PHE A 70 -11.89 -19.84 -7.83
CA PHE A 70 -11.42 -20.86 -8.76
C PHE A 70 -11.56 -22.30 -8.21
N PRO A 71 -11.79 -23.29 -9.10
CA PRO A 71 -11.75 -24.72 -8.76
C PRO A 71 -10.34 -25.17 -8.37
N GLU A 72 -10.22 -26.23 -7.57
CA GLU A 72 -8.94 -26.69 -6.98
C GLU A 72 -7.78 -26.83 -7.97
N LYS A 73 -8.05 -27.34 -9.17
CA LYS A 73 -7.01 -27.54 -10.20
C LYS A 73 -6.39 -26.23 -10.72
N GLU A 74 -7.12 -25.11 -10.66
CA GLU A 74 -6.71 -23.81 -11.21
C GLU A 74 -6.27 -22.83 -10.12
N ARG A 75 -6.49 -23.16 -8.84
CA ARG A 75 -6.15 -22.29 -7.70
C ARG A 75 -4.66 -21.97 -7.62
N THR A 76 -3.80 -22.96 -7.87
CA THR A 76 -2.34 -22.78 -7.84
C THR A 76 -1.88 -21.79 -8.90
N LEU A 77 -2.46 -21.88 -10.11
CA LEU A 77 -2.14 -20.96 -11.20
C LEU A 77 -2.65 -19.54 -10.88
N ALA A 78 -3.90 -19.40 -10.41
CA ALA A 78 -4.46 -18.10 -10.05
C ALA A 78 -3.68 -17.41 -8.90
N THR A 79 -3.29 -18.17 -7.86
CA THR A 79 -2.43 -17.66 -6.79
C THR A 79 -1.04 -17.30 -7.33
N GLY A 80 -0.47 -18.12 -8.21
CA GLY A 80 0.81 -17.87 -8.85
C GLY A 80 0.83 -16.58 -9.66
N VAL A 81 -0.20 -16.33 -10.48
CA VAL A 81 -0.34 -15.08 -11.24
C VAL A 81 -0.40 -13.88 -10.29
N ALA A 82 -1.22 -13.95 -9.23
CA ALA A 82 -1.32 -12.87 -8.25
C ALA A 82 0.00 -12.58 -7.50
N LEU A 83 0.79 -13.61 -7.17
CA LEU A 83 2.11 -13.44 -6.56
C LEU A 83 3.12 -12.81 -7.54
N ASN A 84 3.08 -13.18 -8.81
CA ASN A 84 3.92 -12.55 -9.84
C ASN A 84 3.53 -11.08 -10.04
N SER A 85 2.24 -10.73 -10.03
CA SER A 85 1.78 -9.34 -10.06
C SER A 85 2.31 -8.52 -8.88
N ASN A 86 2.40 -9.11 -7.69
CA ASN A 86 3.00 -8.45 -6.53
C ASN A 86 4.48 -8.13 -6.76
N GLN A 87 5.26 -9.11 -7.25
CA GLN A 87 6.68 -8.88 -7.57
C GLN A 87 6.86 -7.81 -8.65
N LEU A 88 6.01 -7.79 -9.68
CA LEU A 88 6.01 -6.74 -10.70
C LEU A 88 5.75 -5.35 -10.07
N GLY A 89 4.79 -5.25 -9.14
CA GLY A 89 4.52 -4.02 -8.41
C GLY A 89 5.73 -3.52 -7.61
N ILE A 90 6.45 -4.43 -6.94
CA ILE A 90 7.70 -4.11 -6.23
C ILE A 90 8.76 -3.61 -7.22
N GLY A 91 8.93 -4.30 -8.35
CA GLY A 91 9.85 -3.86 -9.41
C GLY A 91 9.52 -2.46 -9.94
N CYS A 92 8.24 -2.18 -10.20
CA CYS A 92 7.78 -0.85 -10.57
C CYS A 92 8.08 0.17 -9.48
N ALA A 93 7.87 -0.15 -8.20
CA ALA A 93 8.17 0.78 -7.10
C ALA A 93 9.66 1.16 -7.04
N PHE A 94 10.58 0.22 -7.31
CA PHE A 94 12.00 0.52 -7.41
C PHE A 94 12.34 1.38 -8.63
N ILE A 95 11.78 1.07 -9.79
CA ILE A 95 11.99 1.86 -11.02
C ILE A 95 11.48 3.28 -10.83
N PHE A 96 10.22 3.47 -10.42
CA PHE A 96 9.67 4.81 -10.18
C PHE A 96 10.33 5.52 -9.01
N GLY A 97 10.67 4.79 -7.93
CA GLY A 97 11.40 5.36 -6.80
C GLY A 97 12.75 5.94 -7.22
N SER A 98 13.53 5.19 -8.01
CA SER A 98 14.84 5.65 -8.51
C SER A 98 14.74 6.74 -9.58
N LEU A 99 13.68 6.75 -10.39
CA LEU A 99 13.47 7.79 -11.41
C LEU A 99 12.98 9.11 -10.82
N LEU A 100 12.07 9.04 -9.84
CA LEU A 100 11.41 10.21 -9.23
C LEU A 100 12.18 10.80 -8.06
N VAL A 101 12.98 10.01 -7.33
CA VAL A 101 13.80 10.50 -6.20
C VAL A 101 15.24 10.60 -6.65
N ARG A 102 15.68 11.81 -7.02
CA ARG A 102 17.07 12.09 -7.41
C ARG A 102 17.83 12.83 -6.32
N THR A 103 17.13 13.66 -5.55
CA THR A 103 17.66 14.39 -4.41
C THR A 103 16.71 14.26 -3.22
N SER A 104 17.22 14.51 -2.01
CA SER A 104 16.45 14.42 -0.77
C SER A 104 15.21 15.33 -0.75
N ASP A 105 15.21 16.38 -1.56
CA ASP A 105 14.09 17.32 -1.72
C ASP A 105 12.92 16.73 -2.52
N ASP A 106 13.14 15.65 -3.28
CA ASP A 106 12.09 14.96 -4.07
C ASP A 106 11.33 13.90 -3.24
N ILE A 107 11.85 13.56 -2.05
CA ILE A 107 11.26 12.54 -1.16
C ILE A 107 9.82 12.90 -0.74
N PRO A 108 9.51 14.15 -0.35
CA PRO A 108 8.15 14.57 -0.01
C PRO A 108 7.17 14.39 -1.17
N ASP A 109 7.57 14.74 -2.40
CA ASP A 109 6.72 14.60 -3.58
C ASP A 109 6.45 13.13 -3.92
N TYR A 110 7.47 12.29 -3.80
CA TYR A 110 7.32 10.83 -3.94
C TYR A 110 6.40 10.23 -2.87
N PHE A 111 6.55 10.65 -1.61
CA PHE A 111 5.68 10.21 -0.51
C PHE A 111 4.25 10.72 -0.66
N GLY A 112 4.11 11.90 -1.25
CA GLY A 112 2.84 12.40 -1.72
C GLY A 112 2.25 11.39 -2.67
N LEU A 113 2.87 11.15 -3.84
CA LEU A 113 2.37 10.23 -4.86
C LEU A 113 1.91 8.88 -4.29
N LEU A 114 2.70 8.29 -3.40
CA LEU A 114 2.34 7.03 -2.73
C LEU A 114 1.03 7.15 -1.91
N SER A 115 0.83 8.27 -1.24
CA SER A 115 -0.41 8.54 -0.49
C SER A 115 -1.62 8.69 -1.43
N PHE A 116 -1.42 9.17 -2.65
CA PHE A 116 -2.50 9.29 -3.66
C PHE A 116 -2.93 7.90 -4.08
N LEU A 117 -1.94 7.10 -4.47
CA LEU A 117 -2.16 5.71 -4.89
C LEU A 117 -2.83 4.91 -3.78
N ALA A 118 -2.41 5.09 -2.51
CA ALA A 118 -3.04 4.44 -1.37
C ALA A 118 -4.51 4.88 -1.19
N THR A 119 -4.81 6.16 -1.39
CA THR A 119 -6.19 6.69 -1.31
C THR A 119 -7.06 6.14 -2.43
N VAL A 120 -6.56 6.15 -3.68
CA VAL A 120 -7.26 5.55 -4.83
C VAL A 120 -7.51 4.07 -4.60
N THR A 121 -6.52 3.35 -4.07
CA THR A 121 -6.65 1.92 -3.73
C THR A 121 -7.75 1.69 -2.69
N PHE A 122 -7.83 2.54 -1.66
CA PHE A 122 -8.89 2.46 -0.66
C PHE A 122 -10.28 2.74 -1.24
N VAL A 123 -10.42 3.76 -2.08
CA VAL A 123 -11.68 4.11 -2.75
C VAL A 123 -12.14 2.98 -3.69
N GLY A 124 -11.20 2.21 -4.27
CA GLY A 124 -11.50 1.08 -5.13
C GLY A 124 -11.91 -0.23 -4.41
N CYS A 125 -11.85 -0.31 -3.07
CA CYS A 125 -12.18 -1.50 -2.27
C CYS A 125 -13.66 -1.56 -1.87
#